data_AF-A0A259JZ90-F1
#
_entry.id   AF-A0A259JZ90-F1
#
_cell.length_a   1.000
_cell.length_b   1.000
_cell.length_c   1.000
_cell.angle_alpha   90.00
_cell.angle_beta   90.00
_cell.angle_gamma   90.00
#
_symmetry.space_group_name_H-M   'P 1'
#
loop_
_entity.id
_entity.type
_entity.pdbx_description
1 polymer ?
#
loop_
_entity_poly.entity_id
_entity_poly.type
_entity_poly.pdbx_seq_one_letter_code
_entity_poly.pdbx_strand_id
1 'polypeptide(L)'
;MTTSTHLLRQRRFLPLFITQLFNAFNDNLYKNAMVLFVVYSVYNSEEAEGMFSAVASGLFILPFFLLSAIAGQLADMRDKAAVIRAVKLLEIALMLIGAAGLFLAWRGVAVEAFAIPLMLLALFLTGV
;
A
#
# COMPACT_ATOMS: atom_id res chain seq x y z
N MET A 1 3.65 -34.28 4.59
CA MET A 1 3.54 -32.83 4.33
C MET A 1 3.28 -32.57 2.84
N THR A 2 2.13 -33.00 2.30
CA THR A 2 1.82 -32.93 0.85
C THR A 2 0.44 -32.32 0.55
N THR A 3 -0.07 -31.48 1.45
CA THR A 3 -1.47 -31.01 1.44
C THR A 3 -1.69 -29.62 0.80
N SER A 4 -0.70 -29.04 0.10
CA SER A 4 -0.84 -27.68 -0.45
C SER A 4 -1.44 -27.64 -1.87
N THR A 5 -1.18 -28.65 -2.71
CA THR A 5 -1.66 -28.66 -4.12
C THR A 5 -3.16 -28.89 -4.24
N HIS A 6 -3.79 -29.53 -3.24
CA HIS A 6 -5.23 -29.75 -3.21
C HIS A 6 -6.03 -28.45 -2.98
N LEU A 7 -5.44 -27.46 -2.30
CA LEU A 7 -6.08 -26.15 -2.07
C LEU A 7 -6.22 -25.36 -3.38
N LEU A 8 -5.24 -25.49 -4.29
CA LEU A 8 -5.29 -24.87 -5.63
C LEU A 8 -6.48 -25.36 -6.48
N ARG A 9 -7.00 -26.56 -6.20
CA ARG A 9 -8.18 -27.14 -6.87
C ARG A 9 -9.51 -26.72 -6.24
N GLN A 10 -9.52 -26.04 -5.09
CA GLN A 10 -10.76 -25.60 -4.47
C GLN A 10 -11.28 -24.32 -5.12
N ARG A 11 -12.56 -24.31 -5.53
CA ARG A 11 -13.23 -23.15 -6.14
C ARG A 11 -13.23 -21.89 -5.26
N ARG A 12 -13.03 -22.04 -3.94
CA ARG A 12 -12.95 -20.93 -2.98
C ARG A 12 -11.54 -20.34 -2.85
N PHE A 13 -10.50 -21.04 -3.32
CA PHE A 13 -9.12 -20.57 -3.23
C PHE A 13 -8.81 -19.51 -4.29
N LEU A 14 -9.26 -19.73 -5.54
CA LEU A 14 -8.95 -18.83 -6.65
C LEU A 14 -9.38 -17.37 -6.40
N PRO A 15 -10.60 -17.07 -5.91
CA PRO A 15 -10.99 -15.69 -5.60
C PRO A 15 -10.14 -15.04 -4.49
N LEU A 16 -9.78 -15.80 -3.45
CA LEU A 16 -8.91 -15.33 -2.37
C LEU A 16 -7.49 -15.07 -2.87
N PHE A 17 -6.97 -15.97 -3.71
CA PHE A 17 -5.65 -15.82 -4.30
C PHE A 17 -5.57 -14.59 -5.20
N ILE A 18 -6.56 -14.40 -6.08
CA ILE A 18 -6.61 -13.26 -6.99
C ILE A 18 -6.69 -11.95 -6.21
N THR A 19 -7.55 -11.86 -5.20
CA THR A 19 -7.68 -10.65 -4.38
C THR A 19 -6.38 -10.33 -3.64
N GLN A 20 -5.72 -11.31 -3.05
CA GLN A 20 -4.44 -11.12 -2.36
C GLN A 20 -3.29 -10.79 -3.31
N LEU A 21 -3.26 -11.41 -4.50
CA LEU A 21 -2.28 -11.11 -5.53
C LEU A 21 -2.38 -9.65 -5.97
N PHE A 22 -3.59 -9.19 -6.29
CA PHE A 22 -3.79 -7.80 -6.69
C PHE A 22 -3.52 -6.82 -5.56
N ASN A 23 -3.79 -7.19 -4.30
CA ASN A 23 -3.42 -6.38 -3.13
C ASN A 23 -1.91 -6.17 -3.08
N ALA A 24 -1.15 -7.26 -3.02
CA ALA A 24 0.29 -7.21 -2.90
C ALA A 24 0.94 -6.53 -4.11
N PHE A 25 0.43 -6.78 -5.32
CA PHE A 25 0.89 -6.12 -6.53
C PHE A 25 0.67 -4.61 -6.46
N ASN A 26 -0.53 -4.18 -6.10
CA ASN A 26 -0.91 -2.78 -6.00
C ASN A 26 -0.04 -2.01 -4.98
N ASP A 27 0.16 -2.56 -3.79
CA ASP A 27 0.96 -1.92 -2.74
C ASP A 27 2.42 -1.75 -3.16
N ASN A 28 3.02 -2.80 -3.74
CA ASN A 28 4.40 -2.76 -4.20
C ASN A 28 4.55 -1.85 -5.43
N LEU A 29 3.60 -1.89 -6.37
CA LEU A 29 3.62 -1.03 -7.55
C LEU A 29 3.54 0.44 -7.15
N TYR A 30 2.59 0.80 -6.28
CA TYR A 30 2.41 2.17 -5.83
C TYR A 30 3.66 2.68 -5.10
N LYS A 31 4.16 1.92 -4.12
CA LYS A 31 5.37 2.27 -3.36
C LYS A 31 6.57 2.47 -4.27
N ASN A 32 6.85 1.52 -5.17
CA ASN A 32 8.00 1.61 -6.06
C ASN A 32 7.84 2.77 -7.06
N ALA A 33 6.66 2.96 -7.64
CA ALA A 33 6.39 4.06 -8.56
C ALA A 33 6.58 5.42 -7.87
N MET A 34 6.08 5.58 -6.64
CA MET A 34 6.26 6.79 -5.84
C MET A 34 7.75 7.05 -5.55
N VAL A 35 8.48 6.05 -5.07
CA VAL A 35 9.92 6.19 -4.75
C VAL A 35 10.71 6.56 -6.00
N LEU A 36 10.53 5.84 -7.11
CA LEU A 36 11.20 6.15 -8.38
C LEU A 36 10.87 7.58 -8.84
N PHE A 37 9.60 7.98 -8.78
CA PHE A 37 9.19 9.31 -9.20
C PHE A 37 9.86 10.40 -8.37
N VAL A 38 9.85 10.28 -7.04
CA VAL A 38 10.44 11.28 -6.14
C VAL A 38 11.95 11.34 -6.29
N VAL A 39 12.62 10.20 -6.38
CA VAL A 39 14.08 10.13 -6.52
C VAL A 39 14.54 10.76 -7.83
N TYR A 40 13.93 10.38 -8.95
CA TYR A 40 14.33 10.88 -10.27
C TYR A 40 13.87 12.32 -10.54
N SER A 41 12.72 12.74 -10.00
CA SER A 41 12.16 14.08 -10.30
C SER A 41 12.60 15.17 -9.31
N VAL A 42 12.97 14.81 -8.07
CA VAL A 42 13.21 15.79 -6.99
C VAL A 42 14.66 15.80 -6.55
N TYR A 43 15.24 14.63 -6.23
CA TYR A 43 16.56 14.58 -5.60
C TYR A 43 17.73 14.53 -6.59
N ASN A 44 17.56 13.92 -7.76
CA ASN A 44 18.56 13.85 -8.83
C ASN A 44 19.95 13.36 -8.32
N SER A 45 19.95 12.52 -7.29
CA SER A 45 21.13 12.01 -6.57
C SER A 45 20.86 10.58 -6.07
N GLU A 46 21.72 9.63 -6.44
CA GLU A 46 21.67 8.22 -6.01
C GLU A 46 21.84 8.05 -4.49
N GLU A 47 22.59 8.94 -3.82
CA GLU A 47 22.78 8.85 -2.37
C GLU A 47 21.50 9.17 -1.58
N ALA A 48 20.64 10.03 -2.14
CA ALA A 48 19.34 10.35 -1.55
C ALA A 48 18.29 9.24 -1.78
N GLU A 49 18.47 8.41 -2.82
CA GLU A 49 17.58 7.30 -3.15
C GLU A 49 17.51 6.28 -2.02
N GLY A 50 18.67 5.84 -1.53
CA GLY A 50 18.75 4.82 -0.48
C GLY A 50 18.05 5.26 0.81
N MET A 51 18.30 6.50 1.25
CA MET A 51 17.68 7.05 2.46
C MET A 51 16.17 7.24 2.28
N PHE A 52 15.73 7.81 1.15
CA PHE A 52 14.32 8.05 0.89
C PHE A 52 13.52 6.74 0.76
N SER A 53 14.08 5.74 0.07
CA SER A 53 13.47 4.41 -0.07
C SER A 53 13.36 3.70 1.28
N ALA A 54 14.38 3.81 2.14
CA ALA A 54 14.34 3.26 3.49
C ALA A 54 13.27 3.93 4.35
N VAL A 55 13.18 5.26 4.31
CA VAL A 55 12.16 6.04 5.03
C VAL A 55 10.75 5.71 4.53
N ALA A 56 10.53 5.66 3.22
CA ALA A 56 9.24 5.26 2.64
C ALA A 56 8.85 3.84 3.04
N SER A 57 9.81 2.91 3.05
CA SER A 57 9.58 1.54 3.53
C SER A 57 9.22 1.48 5.00
N GLY A 58 9.90 2.26 5.84
CA GLY A 58 9.59 2.38 7.26
C GLY A 58 8.20 2.96 7.49
N LEU A 59 7.85 4.06 6.79
CA LEU A 59 6.53 4.68 6.83
C LEU A 59 5.41 3.73 6.42
N PHE A 60 5.64 2.88 5.43
CA PHE A 60 4.67 1.86 5.00
C PHE A 60 4.44 0.78 6.07
N ILE A 61 5.48 0.35 6.79
CA ILE A 61 5.38 -0.76 7.77
C ILE A 61 4.94 -0.27 9.15
N LEU A 62 5.26 0.97 9.51
CA LEU A 62 5.02 1.53 10.84
C LEU A 62 3.56 1.46 11.31
N PRO A 63 2.54 1.80 10.51
CA PRO A 63 1.17 1.80 10.98
C PRO A 63 0.61 0.37 11.11
N PHE A 64 1.02 -0.58 10.26
CA PHE A 64 0.78 -2.01 10.49
C PHE A 64 1.34 -2.43 11.85
N PHE A 65 2.60 -2.07 12.13
CA PHE A 65 3.25 -2.45 13.38
C PHE A 65 2.52 -1.91 14.61
N LEU A 66 2.09 -0.64 14.58
CA LEU A 66 1.40 0.01 15.68
C LEU A 66 -0.05 -0.46 15.87
N LEU A 67 -0.77 -0.71 14.77
CA LEU A 67 -2.22 -0.96 14.80
C LEU A 67 -2.60 -2.45 14.69
N SER A 68 -1.66 -3.35 14.38
CA SER A 68 -1.92 -4.79 14.20
C SER A 68 -2.64 -5.43 15.39
N ALA A 69 -2.26 -5.08 16.62
CA ALA A 69 -2.87 -5.62 17.83
C ALA A 69 -4.35 -5.19 17.98
N ILE A 70 -4.67 -3.94 17.67
CA ILE A 70 -6.03 -3.38 17.74
C ILE A 70 -6.89 -3.95 16.60
N ALA A 71 -6.31 -4.04 15.39
CA ALA A 71 -6.97 -4.64 14.24
C ALA A 71 -7.32 -6.12 14.48
N GLY A 72 -6.42 -6.87 15.12
CA GLY A 72 -6.66 -8.26 15.51
C GLY A 72 -7.85 -8.40 16.46
N GLN A 73 -7.90 -7.58 17.52
CA GLN A 73 -9.04 -7.56 18.45
C GLN A 73 -10.35 -7.20 17.75
N LEU A 74 -10.34 -6.20 16.86
CA LEU A 74 -11.52 -5.78 16.11
C LEU A 74 -12.03 -6.88 15.17
N ALA A 75 -11.12 -7.62 14.53
CA ALA A 75 -11.44 -8.73 13.64
C ALA A 75 -12.05 -9.93 14.37
N ASP A 76 -11.73 -10.13 15.65
CA ASP A 76 -12.32 -11.23 16.44
C ASP A 76 -13.66 -10.87 17.07
N MET A 77 -13.96 -9.58 17.27
CA MET A 77 -15.24 -9.12 17.85
C MET A 77 -16.34 -8.84 16.82
N ARG A 78 -16.03 -8.83 15.52
CA ARG A 78 -16.95 -8.46 14.43
C ARG A 78 -16.98 -9.50 13.32
N ASP A 79 -17.98 -9.41 12.44
CA ASP A 79 -18.02 -10.25 11.24
C ASP A 79 -16.82 -9.94 10.34
N LYS A 80 -15.91 -10.92 10.23
CA LYS A 80 -14.68 -10.85 9.43
C LYS A 80 -14.95 -10.46 7.99
N ALA A 81 -16.07 -10.92 7.40
CA ALA A 81 -16.40 -10.59 6.02
C ALA A 81 -16.78 -9.10 5.85
N ALA A 82 -17.48 -8.52 6.82
CA ALA A 82 -17.85 -7.11 6.79
C ALA A 82 -16.63 -6.19 6.99
N VAL A 83 -15.75 -6.54 7.94
CA VAL A 83 -14.51 -5.78 8.20
C VAL A 83 -13.60 -5.79 6.96
N ILE A 84 -13.36 -6.96 6.35
CA ILE A 84 -12.51 -7.08 5.15
C ILE A 84 -13.06 -6.22 3.99
N ARG A 85 -14.37 -6.23 3.76
CA ARG A 85 -14.98 -5.42 2.68
C ARG A 85 -14.83 -3.91 2.93
N ALA A 86 -15.01 -3.48 4.17
CA ALA A 86 -14.86 -2.06 4.54
C ALA A 86 -13.42 -1.58 4.38
N VAL A 87 -12.45 -2.36 4.87
CA VAL A 87 -11.02 -2.06 4.71
C VAL A 87 -10.64 -2.01 3.23
N LYS A 88 -11.10 -2.96 2.43
CA LYS A 88 -10.78 -2.96 0.99
C LYS A 88 -11.36 -1.76 0.25
N LEU A 89 -12.55 -1.30 0.61
CA LEU A 89 -13.14 -0.10 0.03
C LEU A 89 -12.34 1.16 0.40
N LEU A 90 -11.87 1.23 1.65
CA LEU A 90 -11.01 2.31 2.13
C LEU A 90 -9.66 2.31 1.40
N GLU A 91 -9.05 1.14 1.19
CA GLU A 91 -7.81 0.98 0.43
C GLU A 91 -7.95 1.51 -1.01
N ILE A 92 -9.07 1.22 -1.68
CA ILE A 92 -9.34 1.77 -3.03
C ILE A 92 -9.38 3.30 -2.98
N ALA A 93 -10.06 3.88 -1.98
CA ALA A 93 -10.11 5.34 -1.83
C ALA A 93 -8.72 5.94 -1.57
N LEU A 94 -7.91 5.31 -0.72
CA LEU A 94 -6.53 5.72 -0.45
C LEU A 94 -5.66 5.63 -1.71
N MET A 95 -5.83 4.58 -2.51
CA MET A 95 -5.10 4.42 -3.77
C MET A 95 -5.50 5.46 -4.82
N LEU A 96 -6.77 5.91 -4.84
CA LEU A 96 -7.17 7.04 -5.68
C LEU A 96 -6.50 8.35 -5.23
N ILE A 97 -6.34 8.57 -3.92
CA ILE A 97 -5.62 9.73 -3.38
C ILE A 97 -4.13 9.65 -3.76
N GLY A 98 -3.50 8.49 -3.59
CA GLY A 98 -2.11 8.26 -3.99
C GLY A 98 -1.90 8.46 -5.49
N ALA A 99 -2.79 7.93 -6.32
CA ALA A 99 -2.76 8.12 -7.78
C ALA A 99 -2.94 9.59 -8.18
N ALA A 100 -3.81 10.34 -7.49
CA ALA A 100 -3.94 11.78 -7.69
C ALA A 100 -2.65 12.52 -7.31
N GLY A 101 -1.98 12.12 -6.23
CA GLY A 101 -0.66 12.61 -5.85
C GLY A 101 0.39 12.38 -6.95
N LEU A 102 0.45 11.16 -7.50
CA LEU A 102 1.35 10.80 -8.59
C LEU A 102 1.05 11.59 -9.88
N PHE A 103 -0.24 11.81 -10.18
CA PHE A 103 -0.67 12.58 -11.34
C PHE A 103 -0.33 14.08 -11.20
N LEU A 104 -0.51 14.65 -10.01
CA LEU A 104 -0.10 16.04 -9.71
C LEU A 104 1.41 16.20 -9.81
N ALA A 105 2.15 15.22 -9.28
CA ALA A 105 3.61 15.16 -9.37
C ALA A 105 4.05 15.14 -10.84
N TRP A 106 3.43 14.28 -11.66
CA TRP A 106 3.71 14.18 -13.11
C TRP A 106 3.41 15.48 -13.87
N ARG A 107 2.39 16.24 -13.48
CA ARG A 107 2.08 17.56 -14.07
C ARG A 107 3.00 18.69 -13.60
N GLY A 108 3.93 18.42 -12.68
CA GLY A 108 4.85 19.43 -12.13
C GLY A 108 4.18 20.46 -11.23
N VAL A 109 2.94 20.22 -10.78
CA VAL A 109 2.19 21.19 -9.97
C VAL A 109 2.46 20.94 -8.49
N ALA A 110 3.12 21.88 -7.83
CA ALA A 110 3.36 21.86 -6.37
C ALA A 110 3.92 20.51 -5.87
N VAL A 111 4.91 19.97 -6.58
CA VAL A 111 5.44 18.61 -6.35
C VAL A 111 5.93 18.44 -4.91
N GLU A 112 6.76 19.35 -4.42
CA GLU A 112 7.34 19.26 -3.07
C GLU A 112 6.35 19.58 -1.95
N ALA A 113 5.49 20.58 -2.16
CA ALA A 113 4.60 21.08 -1.11
C ALA A 113 3.30 20.27 -0.94
N PHE A 114 2.82 19.62 -2.01
CA PHE A 114 1.50 18.99 -2.02
C PHE A 114 1.54 17.55 -2.52
N ALA A 115 2.22 17.27 -3.63
CA ALA A 115 2.20 15.94 -4.22
C ALA A 115 2.96 14.91 -3.36
N ILE A 116 4.18 15.23 -2.93
CA ILE A 116 5.00 14.33 -2.10
C ILE A 116 4.34 14.04 -0.75
N PRO A 117 3.88 15.04 0.03
CA PRO A 117 3.18 14.76 1.30
C PRO A 117 1.91 13.94 1.10
N LEU A 118 1.15 14.20 0.04
CA LEU A 118 -0.06 13.42 -0.26
C LEU A 118 0.27 11.97 -0.60
N MET A 119 1.33 11.73 -1.38
CA MET A 119 1.77 10.39 -1.73
C MET A 119 2.30 9.62 -0.51
N LEU A 120 3.07 10.28 0.37
CA LEU A 120 3.58 9.71 1.62
C LEU A 120 2.46 9.43 2.63
N LEU A 121 1.47 10.32 2.72
CA LEU A 121 0.27 10.12 3.54
C LEU A 121 -0.52 8.91 3.04
N ALA A 122 -0.73 8.79 1.73
CA ALA A 122 -1.39 7.64 1.15
C ALA A 122 -0.60 6.34 1.44
N LEU A 123 0.74 6.37 1.30
CA LEU A 123 1.60 5.22 1.62
C LEU A 123 1.52 4.82 3.11
N PHE A 124 1.46 5.79 4.01
CA PHE A 124 1.30 5.53 5.44
C PHE A 124 -0.08 4.89 5.71
N LEU A 125 -1.15 5.47 5.16
CA LEU A 125 -2.50 4.98 5.41
C LEU A 125 -2.78 3.62 4.77
N THR A 126 -2.12 3.26 3.65
CA THR A 126 -2.23 1.93 3.03
C THR A 126 -1.44 0.85 3.77
N GLY A 127 -0.57 1.24 4.70
CA GLY A 127 0.13 0.31 5.59
C GLY A 127 -0.75 -0.31 6.68
N VAL A 128 -2.08 -0.10 6.69
CA VAL A 128 -3.02 -0.61 7.72
C VAL A 128 -4.03 -1.55 7.10
#